data_AF-A0A6B3QFP1-F1
#
_entry.id   AF-A0A6B3QFP1-F1
#
_cell.length_a   1.000
_cell.length_b   1.000
_cell.length_c   1.000
_cell.angle_alpha   90.00
_cell.angle_beta   90.00
_cell.angle_gamma   90.00
#
_symmetry.space_group_name_H-M   'P 1'
#
loop_
_entity.id
_entity.type
_entity.pdbx_description
1 polymer ?
#
loop_
_entity_poly.entity_id
_entity_poly.type
_entity_poly.pdbx_seq_one_letter_code
_entity_poly.pdbx_strand_id
1 'polypeptide(L)'
;DLPDYIKRIDSDSFLAAFYLYTAKYWIDDSRKTIKYAKRKKQLYFQTWHGTPLKKIEFDAKDKLPKRYLSYAKKDSESITYLLSGNRYSSEKYVSAFNIVPSKILEVGTPRNDELASSKEQVFDLKKKQINVLFAPTFRNNIEDNGITQLEWLGVDNLREFFKKQQQELNFMTKFHPNVHSKLATDSKSIEYMKKHQITLINDGIPLEMLFEEIDVLITDYSSIFFDFALTKKPIILFNYDEKEY
;
A
#
# COMPACT_ATOMS: atom_id res chain seq x y z
N ASP A 1 4.45 19.47 2.38
CA ASP A 1 5.29 19.94 1.25
C ASP A 1 6.66 19.29 1.28
N LEU A 2 7.35 19.24 0.13
CA LEU A 2 8.73 18.72 0.09
C LEU A 2 9.70 19.79 0.62
N PRO A 3 10.83 19.41 1.23
CA PRO A 3 11.86 20.37 1.64
C PRO A 3 12.38 21.22 0.48
N ASP A 4 12.77 22.47 0.75
CA ASP A 4 13.18 23.46 -0.28
C ASP A 4 14.37 23.03 -1.14
N TYR A 5 15.20 22.12 -0.64
CA TYR A 5 16.33 21.56 -1.39
C TYR A 5 15.92 20.46 -2.39
N ILE A 6 14.65 20.04 -2.39
CA ILE A 6 14.11 19.05 -3.33
C ILE A 6 13.54 19.76 -4.55
N LYS A 7 14.17 19.54 -5.70
CA LYS A 7 13.68 20.02 -7.00
C LYS A 7 12.82 18.95 -7.68
N ARG A 8 11.55 19.26 -7.93
CA ARG A 8 10.66 18.43 -8.75
C ARG A 8 10.99 18.62 -10.22
N ILE A 9 11.01 17.53 -10.98
CA ILE A 9 11.33 17.50 -12.40
C ILE A 9 10.29 16.61 -13.10
N ASP A 10 9.75 17.08 -14.21
CA ASP A 10 8.82 16.30 -15.01
C ASP A 10 9.54 15.08 -15.60
N SER A 11 8.96 13.90 -15.38
CA SER A 11 9.59 12.61 -15.69
C SER A 11 9.88 12.38 -17.17
N ASP A 12 9.18 13.09 -18.06
CA ASP A 12 9.30 13.05 -19.52
C ASP A 12 10.22 14.16 -20.09
N SER A 13 10.92 14.90 -19.22
CA SER A 13 11.81 15.98 -19.64
C SER A 13 13.24 15.52 -19.94
N PHE A 14 13.95 16.28 -20.80
CA PHE A 14 15.40 16.13 -20.98
C PHE A 14 16.16 16.24 -19.65
N LEU A 15 15.66 17.09 -18.74
CA LEU A 15 16.28 17.32 -17.45
C LEU A 15 16.15 16.09 -16.53
N ALA A 16 15.02 15.37 -16.58
CA ALA A 16 14.89 14.08 -15.88
C ALA A 16 15.90 13.06 -16.42
N ALA A 17 16.06 12.97 -17.74
CA ALA A 17 17.09 12.11 -18.33
C ALA A 17 18.49 12.53 -17.86
N PHE A 18 18.83 13.82 -17.92
CA PHE A 18 20.13 14.33 -17.45
C PHE A 18 20.39 13.95 -15.99
N TYR A 19 19.44 14.17 -15.07
CA TYR A 19 19.62 13.81 -13.67
C TYR A 19 19.70 12.31 -13.46
N LEU A 20 18.86 11.51 -14.13
CA LEU A 20 18.95 10.06 -14.06
C LEU A 20 20.35 9.60 -14.49
N TYR A 21 20.86 10.10 -15.61
CA TYR A 21 22.18 9.75 -16.11
C TYR A 21 23.34 10.35 -15.30
N THR A 22 23.17 11.39 -14.49
CA THR A 22 24.28 12.04 -13.77
C THR A 22 24.29 11.79 -12.25
N ALA A 23 23.14 11.50 -11.65
CA ALA A 23 22.99 11.26 -10.22
C ALA A 23 23.90 10.12 -9.73
N LYS A 24 24.43 10.24 -8.52
CA LYS A 24 25.23 9.18 -7.87
C LYS A 24 24.34 8.07 -7.29
N TYR A 25 23.15 8.44 -6.82
CA TYR A 25 22.21 7.57 -6.15
C TYR A 25 20.86 7.61 -6.85
N TRP A 26 20.26 6.45 -7.06
CA TRP A 26 18.86 6.29 -7.41
C TRP A 26 18.15 5.58 -6.26
N ILE A 27 16.99 6.10 -5.88
CA ILE A 27 16.16 5.57 -4.82
C ILE A 27 14.75 5.53 -5.38
N ASP A 28 14.16 4.33 -5.48
CA ASP A 28 12.81 4.13 -6.01
C ASP A 28 12.11 3.03 -5.21
N ASP A 29 10.79 3.09 -5.15
CA ASP A 29 9.90 2.11 -4.52
C ASP A 29 9.17 1.22 -5.55
N SER A 30 9.41 1.48 -6.82
CA SER A 30 8.83 0.82 -7.97
C SER A 30 9.87 0.76 -9.08
N ARG A 31 9.62 -0.07 -10.10
CA ARG A 31 10.48 -0.09 -11.29
C ARG A 31 10.45 1.27 -11.96
N LYS A 32 11.58 1.68 -12.56
CA LYS A 32 11.54 2.89 -13.39
C LYS A 32 10.61 2.70 -14.58
N THR A 33 10.21 3.79 -15.21
CA THR A 33 9.32 3.77 -16.38
C THR A 33 10.09 3.80 -17.70
N ILE A 34 11.39 4.13 -17.65
CA ILE A 34 12.26 4.28 -18.81
C ILE A 34 13.41 3.29 -18.80
N LYS A 35 13.87 2.88 -19.99
CA LYS A 35 15.11 2.12 -20.17
C LYS A 35 16.30 3.05 -19.96
N TYR A 36 17.14 2.71 -19.00
CA TYR A 36 18.36 3.44 -18.69
C TYR A 36 19.55 2.49 -18.66
N ALA A 37 20.74 3.05 -18.87
CA ALA A 37 22.00 2.34 -18.66
C ALA A 37 22.67 2.88 -17.39
N LYS A 38 22.67 2.09 -16.31
CA LYS A 38 23.36 2.45 -15.07
C LYS A 38 24.86 2.55 -15.30
N ARG A 39 25.45 3.70 -15.00
CA ARG A 39 26.92 3.87 -15.04
C ARG A 39 27.55 3.12 -13.86
N LYS A 40 28.82 2.71 -14.03
CA LYS A 40 29.57 1.91 -13.05
C LYS A 40 29.56 2.46 -11.61
N LYS A 41 29.60 3.80 -11.44
CA LYS A 41 29.65 4.46 -10.12
C LYS A 41 28.28 4.88 -9.55
N GLN A 42 27.18 4.62 -10.27
CA GLN A 42 25.84 4.89 -9.76
C GLN A 42 25.39 3.74 -8.86
N LEU A 43 24.74 4.05 -7.75
CA LEU A 43 24.11 3.06 -6.88
C LEU A 43 22.59 3.17 -7.01
N TYR A 44 21.93 2.03 -7.14
CA TYR A 44 20.48 1.94 -7.26
C TYR A 44 19.93 1.18 -6.05
N PHE A 45 19.24 1.90 -5.18
CA PHE A 45 18.51 1.39 -4.04
C PHE A 45 17.04 1.26 -4.44
N GLN A 46 16.54 0.04 -4.36
CA GLN A 46 15.14 -0.25 -4.59
C GLN A 46 14.52 -0.59 -3.24
N THR A 47 13.50 0.14 -2.82
CA THR A 47 12.80 -0.12 -1.56
C THR A 47 11.62 -1.06 -1.74
N TRP A 48 11.14 -1.20 -2.98
CA TRP A 48 9.84 -1.76 -3.30
C TRP A 48 8.73 -1.09 -2.46
N HIS A 49 7.53 -1.67 -2.48
CA HIS A 49 6.34 -1.09 -1.86
C HIS A 49 5.55 -2.11 -1.03
N GLY A 50 6.24 -3.10 -0.46
CA GLY A 50 5.69 -3.94 0.60
C GLY A 50 5.91 -5.44 0.47
N THR A 51 5.39 -6.14 1.48
CA THR A 51 5.42 -7.60 1.56
C THR A 51 4.48 -8.21 0.53
N PRO A 52 4.94 -9.10 -0.36
CA PRO A 52 4.10 -9.64 -1.43
C PRO A 52 3.15 -10.72 -0.90
N LEU A 53 1.84 -10.46 -0.98
CA LEU A 53 0.81 -11.49 -0.81
C LEU A 53 0.57 -12.26 -2.11
N LYS A 54 0.45 -11.52 -3.22
CA LYS A 54 0.22 -12.06 -4.56
C LYS A 54 1.56 -12.33 -5.25
N LYS A 55 1.56 -13.22 -6.26
CA LYS A 55 2.72 -13.36 -7.15
C LYS A 55 3.00 -12.02 -7.83
N ILE A 56 4.26 -11.61 -7.82
CA ILE A 56 4.71 -10.35 -8.40
C ILE A 56 5.79 -10.62 -9.45
N GLU A 57 5.95 -9.69 -10.38
CA GLU A 57 7.11 -9.65 -11.27
C GLU A 57 7.32 -10.98 -12.02
N PHE A 58 8.53 -11.55 -12.01
CA PHE A 58 8.82 -12.79 -12.73
C PHE A 58 8.06 -14.02 -12.21
N ASP A 59 7.56 -13.99 -10.98
CA ASP A 59 6.68 -15.05 -10.47
C ASP A 59 5.27 -14.98 -11.09
N ALA A 60 4.88 -13.81 -11.62
CA ALA A 60 3.63 -13.57 -12.35
C ALA A 60 3.84 -13.46 -13.87
N LYS A 61 4.97 -13.94 -14.40
CA LYS A 61 5.39 -13.76 -15.81
C LYS A 61 4.33 -14.13 -16.84
N ASP A 62 3.48 -15.12 -16.57
CA ASP A 62 2.47 -15.61 -17.52
C ASP A 62 1.33 -14.59 -17.74
N LYS A 63 1.15 -13.65 -16.80
CA LYS A 63 0.17 -12.56 -16.88
C LYS A 63 0.79 -11.24 -17.37
N LEU A 64 2.11 -11.22 -17.64
CA LEU A 64 2.84 -9.98 -17.93
C LEU A 64 3.30 -9.93 -19.40
N PRO A 65 3.24 -8.75 -20.04
CA PRO A 65 3.73 -8.60 -21.42
C PRO A 65 5.23 -8.93 -21.54
N LYS A 66 5.63 -9.65 -22.59
CA LYS A 66 7.07 -9.95 -22.86
C LYS A 66 7.95 -8.70 -22.88
N ARG A 67 7.43 -7.58 -23.42
CA ARG A 67 8.14 -6.29 -23.43
C ARG A 67 8.41 -5.78 -22.01
N TYR A 68 7.46 -5.92 -21.10
CA TYR A 68 7.63 -5.58 -19.68
C TYR A 68 8.71 -6.46 -19.04
N LEU A 69 8.64 -7.79 -19.21
CA LEU A 69 9.63 -8.72 -18.65
C LEU A 69 11.05 -8.42 -19.15
N SER A 70 11.20 -8.07 -20.43
CA SER A 70 12.51 -7.68 -21.00
C SER A 70 13.10 -6.43 -20.33
N TYR A 71 12.22 -5.51 -19.91
CA TYR A 71 12.58 -4.28 -19.24
C TYR A 71 12.87 -4.53 -17.75
N ALA A 72 11.96 -5.22 -17.07
CA ALA A 72 12.07 -5.63 -15.67
C ALA A 72 13.39 -6.39 -15.40
N LYS A 73 13.84 -7.22 -16.35
CA LYS A 73 15.14 -7.90 -16.23
C LYS A 73 16.30 -6.90 -16.13
N LYS A 74 16.37 -5.93 -17.04
CA LYS A 74 17.45 -4.91 -17.07
C LYS A 74 17.42 -3.99 -15.85
N ASP A 75 16.23 -3.63 -15.39
CA ASP A 75 16.04 -2.84 -14.18
C ASP A 75 16.56 -3.62 -12.95
N SER A 76 16.17 -4.90 -12.82
CA SER A 76 16.63 -5.76 -11.71
C SER A 76 18.14 -6.01 -11.72
N GLU A 77 18.75 -6.20 -12.89
CA GLU A 77 20.20 -6.30 -13.05
C GLU A 77 20.93 -5.03 -12.56
N SER A 78 20.29 -3.86 -12.72
CA SER A 78 20.82 -2.56 -12.33
C SER A 78 20.73 -2.30 -10.82
N ILE A 79 19.86 -3.01 -10.09
CA ILE A 79 19.71 -2.86 -8.64
C ILE A 79 21.04 -3.14 -7.96
N THR A 80 21.43 -2.24 -7.06
CA THR A 80 22.59 -2.41 -6.18
C THR A 80 22.16 -3.03 -4.87
N TYR A 81 21.11 -2.48 -4.26
CA TYR A 81 20.49 -3.02 -3.06
C TYR A 81 18.97 -3.00 -3.19
N LEU A 82 18.32 -4.12 -2.85
CA LEU A 82 16.88 -4.26 -2.72
C LEU A 82 16.55 -4.40 -1.24
N LEU A 83 15.86 -3.43 -0.65
CA LEU A 83 15.43 -3.54 0.74
C LEU A 83 14.29 -4.56 0.85
N SER A 84 14.25 -5.25 1.99
CA SER A 84 13.24 -6.23 2.33
C SER A 84 12.75 -6.01 3.75
N GLY A 85 11.44 -6.00 3.90
CA GLY A 85 10.77 -5.80 5.20
C GLY A 85 10.85 -7.01 6.13
N ASN A 86 11.11 -8.21 5.60
CA ASN A 86 11.12 -9.47 6.36
C ASN A 86 11.71 -10.61 5.54
N ARG A 87 12.11 -11.68 6.22
CA ARG A 87 12.63 -12.91 5.60
C ARG A 87 11.74 -13.51 4.52
N TYR A 88 10.43 -13.55 4.74
CA TYR A 88 9.50 -14.07 3.75
C TYR A 88 9.62 -13.30 2.43
N SER A 89 9.65 -11.96 2.49
CA SER A 89 9.84 -11.11 1.31
C SER A 89 11.21 -11.33 0.67
N SER A 90 12.27 -11.43 1.48
CA SER A 90 13.63 -11.70 1.01
C SER A 90 13.69 -12.98 0.16
N GLU A 91 13.03 -14.05 0.63
CA GLU A 91 12.95 -15.33 -0.08
C GLU A 91 12.16 -15.21 -1.40
N LYS A 92 11.03 -14.50 -1.41
CA LYS A 92 10.24 -14.28 -2.64
C LYS A 92 10.92 -13.38 -3.65
N TYR A 93 11.67 -12.37 -3.20
CA TYR A 93 12.31 -11.40 -4.08
C TYR A 93 13.38 -12.02 -4.99
N VAL A 94 14.02 -13.11 -4.57
CA VAL A 94 15.02 -13.81 -5.40
C VAL A 94 14.43 -14.23 -6.74
N SER A 95 13.30 -14.94 -6.73
CA SER A 95 12.63 -15.39 -7.96
C SER A 95 11.85 -14.25 -8.62
N ALA A 96 11.10 -13.47 -7.84
CA ALA A 96 10.28 -12.38 -8.36
C ALA A 96 11.11 -11.34 -9.12
N PHE A 97 12.29 -10.97 -8.64
CA PHE A 97 13.13 -9.96 -9.29
C PHE A 97 14.29 -10.54 -10.09
N ASN A 98 14.49 -11.86 -10.14
CA ASN A 98 15.70 -12.48 -10.71
C ASN A 98 16.98 -11.82 -10.17
N ILE A 99 17.03 -11.59 -8.85
CA ILE A 99 18.13 -10.89 -8.18
C ILE A 99 18.91 -11.86 -7.30
N VAL A 100 20.22 -11.67 -7.20
CA VAL A 100 21.06 -12.49 -6.31
C VAL A 100 20.79 -12.13 -4.83
N PRO A 101 20.73 -13.11 -3.92
CA PRO A 101 20.41 -12.87 -2.51
C PRO A 101 21.31 -11.84 -1.82
N SER A 102 22.58 -11.75 -2.22
CA SER A 102 23.55 -10.79 -1.64
C SER A 102 23.23 -9.32 -1.93
N LYS A 103 22.32 -9.02 -2.86
CA LYS A 103 21.81 -7.66 -3.09
C LYS A 103 20.57 -7.36 -2.25
N ILE A 104 19.97 -8.33 -1.58
CA ILE A 104 18.78 -8.14 -0.76
C ILE A 104 19.24 -7.75 0.66
N LEU A 105 18.74 -6.63 1.16
CA LEU A 105 18.99 -6.14 2.51
C LEU A 105 17.73 -6.32 3.34
N GLU A 106 17.72 -7.30 4.24
CA GLU A 106 16.63 -7.51 5.19
C GLU A 106 16.81 -6.56 6.38
N VAL A 107 16.31 -5.34 6.22
CA VAL A 107 16.53 -4.23 7.16
C VAL A 107 15.23 -3.50 7.52
N GLY A 108 14.08 -4.03 7.12
CA GLY A 108 12.82 -3.29 7.19
C GLY A 108 12.58 -2.44 5.94
N THR A 109 11.51 -1.64 5.98
CA THR A 109 11.16 -0.68 4.94
C THR A 109 11.06 0.73 5.55
N PRO A 110 11.64 1.78 4.92
CA PRO A 110 11.67 3.12 5.52
C PRO A 110 10.27 3.68 5.86
N ARG A 111 9.25 3.32 5.08
CA ARG A 111 7.86 3.76 5.34
C ARG A 111 7.27 3.23 6.66
N ASN A 112 7.89 2.21 7.24
CA ASN A 112 7.44 1.57 8.47
C ASN A 112 8.31 1.95 9.68
N ASP A 113 9.31 2.82 9.52
CA ASP A 113 10.25 3.17 10.60
C ASP A 113 9.52 3.77 11.81
N GLU A 114 8.59 4.70 11.58
CA GLU A 114 7.78 5.32 12.65
C GLU A 114 6.97 4.24 13.40
N LEU A 115 6.26 3.39 12.66
CA LEU A 115 5.44 2.31 13.22
C LEU A 115 6.27 1.30 14.02
N ALA A 116 7.44 0.92 13.50
CA ALA A 116 8.34 -0.03 14.16
C ALA A 116 8.99 0.57 15.41
N SER A 117 9.16 1.90 15.46
CA SER A 117 9.68 2.63 16.62
C SER A 117 8.63 2.91 17.70
N SER A 118 7.34 2.82 17.34
CA SER A 118 6.23 3.05 18.25
C SER A 118 6.24 2.02 19.39
N LYS A 119 5.90 2.46 20.61
CA LYS A 119 5.72 1.54 21.74
C LYS A 119 4.57 0.59 21.41
N GLU A 120 4.66 -0.66 21.86
CA GLU A 120 3.56 -1.63 21.73
C GLU A 120 2.24 -0.98 22.15
N GLN A 121 1.34 -0.77 21.19
CA GLN A 121 0.03 -0.26 21.47
C GLN A 121 -0.85 -1.44 21.89
N VAL A 122 -1.12 -1.53 23.19
CA VAL A 122 -2.11 -2.48 23.68
C VAL A 122 -3.48 -1.98 23.22
N PHE A 123 -4.10 -2.72 22.30
CA PHE A 123 -5.47 -2.44 21.90
C PHE A 123 -6.39 -2.54 23.14
N ASP A 124 -6.95 -1.41 23.54
CA ASP A 124 -7.85 -1.32 24.68
C ASP A 124 -9.30 -1.32 24.20
N LEU A 125 -9.94 -2.48 24.37
CA LEU A 125 -11.36 -2.69 24.09
C LEU A 125 -12.29 -1.80 24.94
N LYS A 126 -11.79 -1.11 25.98
CA LYS A 126 -12.58 -0.20 26.83
C LYS A 126 -12.49 1.26 26.38
N LYS A 127 -11.77 1.57 25.30
CA LYS A 127 -11.74 2.93 24.74
C LYS A 127 -13.16 3.42 24.45
N LYS A 128 -13.43 4.69 24.78
CA LYS A 128 -14.74 5.32 24.51
C LYS A 128 -15.02 5.47 23.02
N GLN A 129 -13.99 5.69 22.21
CA GLN A 129 -14.08 5.77 20.76
C GLN A 129 -13.16 4.70 20.15
N ILE A 130 -13.68 3.96 19.17
CA ILE A 130 -12.94 2.96 18.41
C ILE A 130 -12.81 3.44 16.97
N ASN A 131 -11.57 3.53 16.50
CA ASN A 131 -11.23 3.92 15.15
C ASN A 131 -11.08 2.68 14.26
N VAL A 132 -11.99 2.50 13.30
CA VAL A 132 -11.95 1.39 12.35
C VAL A 132 -11.58 1.90 10.97
N LEU A 133 -10.58 1.28 10.33
CA LEU A 133 -10.25 1.52 8.94
C LEU A 133 -10.69 0.32 8.09
N PHE A 134 -11.52 0.57 7.10
CA PHE A 134 -11.79 -0.37 6.02
C PHE A 134 -10.97 -0.03 4.77
N ALA A 135 -10.12 -0.94 4.32
CA ALA A 135 -9.24 -0.74 3.17
C ALA A 135 -9.23 -1.98 2.26
N PRO A 136 -10.31 -2.22 1.49
CA PRO A 136 -10.39 -3.37 0.58
C PRO A 136 -9.52 -3.16 -0.67
N THR A 137 -9.09 -4.25 -1.28
CA THR A 137 -8.40 -4.21 -2.57
C THR A 137 -9.37 -4.01 -3.73
N PHE A 138 -8.90 -3.36 -4.80
CA PHE A 138 -9.69 -3.15 -6.00
C PHE A 138 -10.00 -4.46 -6.74
N ARG A 139 -11.24 -4.58 -7.21
CA ARG A 139 -11.76 -5.55 -8.16
C ARG A 139 -12.20 -4.82 -9.43
N ASN A 140 -11.86 -5.39 -10.58
CA ASN A 140 -12.26 -4.83 -11.86
C ASN A 140 -13.65 -5.36 -12.26
N ASN A 141 -14.67 -5.12 -11.43
CA ASN A 141 -16.06 -5.47 -11.71
C ASN A 141 -17.02 -4.33 -11.31
N ILE A 142 -18.28 -4.41 -11.76
CA ILE A 142 -19.26 -3.34 -11.54
C ILE A 142 -19.76 -3.27 -10.09
N GLU A 143 -19.70 -4.39 -9.39
CA GLU A 143 -20.11 -4.51 -8.00
C GLU A 143 -19.11 -3.81 -7.07
N ASP A 144 -17.84 -3.72 -7.47
CA ASP A 144 -16.81 -2.94 -6.79
C ASP A 144 -16.86 -1.44 -7.07
N ASN A 145 -17.93 -0.84 -6.54
CA ASN A 145 -18.18 0.60 -6.56
C ASN A 145 -17.95 1.27 -5.19
N GLY A 146 -17.51 0.50 -4.19
CA GLY A 146 -17.27 0.95 -2.82
C GLY A 146 -18.52 0.95 -1.93
N ILE A 147 -19.67 1.40 -2.44
CA ILE A 147 -20.95 1.38 -1.68
C ILE A 147 -21.39 -0.06 -1.41
N THR A 148 -21.36 -0.92 -2.43
CA THR A 148 -21.71 -2.34 -2.29
C THR A 148 -20.89 -3.02 -1.18
N GLN A 149 -19.58 -2.75 -1.12
CA GLN A 149 -18.71 -3.29 -0.07
C GLN A 149 -19.06 -2.78 1.32
N LEU A 150 -19.39 -1.49 1.44
CA LEU A 150 -19.81 -0.90 2.72
C LEU A 150 -21.15 -1.50 3.18
N GLU A 151 -22.06 -1.77 2.24
CA GLU A 151 -23.33 -2.46 2.51
C GLU A 151 -23.09 -3.91 2.96
N TRP A 152 -22.26 -4.67 2.26
CA TRP A 152 -21.92 -6.05 2.62
C TRP A 152 -21.20 -6.14 3.96
N LEU A 153 -20.30 -5.20 4.25
CA LEU A 153 -19.64 -5.11 5.55
C LEU A 153 -20.65 -4.80 6.67
N GLY A 154 -21.74 -4.09 6.35
CA GLY A 154 -22.79 -3.75 7.30
C GLY A 154 -22.34 -2.73 8.33
N VAL A 155 -21.89 -1.56 7.89
CA VAL A 155 -21.36 -0.49 8.77
C VAL A 155 -22.34 -0.11 9.90
N ASP A 156 -23.65 -0.10 9.62
CA ASP A 156 -24.66 0.18 10.65
C ASP A 156 -24.70 -0.90 11.76
N ASN A 157 -24.53 -2.17 11.40
CA ASN A 157 -24.48 -3.26 12.38
C ASN A 157 -23.24 -3.11 13.29
N LEU A 158 -22.09 -2.72 12.72
CA LEU A 158 -20.89 -2.41 13.50
C LEU A 158 -21.13 -1.25 14.45
N ARG A 159 -21.78 -0.18 13.98
CA ARG A 159 -22.11 0.99 14.79
C ARG A 159 -23.05 0.63 15.94
N GLU A 160 -24.08 -0.17 15.67
CA GLU A 160 -24.99 -0.68 16.71
C GLU A 160 -24.27 -1.56 17.73
N PHE A 161 -23.34 -2.42 17.28
CA PHE A 161 -22.52 -3.24 18.15
C PHE A 161 -21.71 -2.39 19.14
N PHE A 162 -20.94 -1.40 18.66
CA PHE A 162 -20.16 -0.52 19.53
C PHE A 162 -21.04 0.34 20.44
N LYS A 163 -22.18 0.82 19.94
CA LYS A 163 -23.15 1.58 20.76
C LYS A 163 -23.67 0.75 21.95
N LYS A 164 -23.94 -0.54 21.77
CA LYS A 164 -24.35 -1.45 22.87
C LYS A 164 -23.26 -1.60 23.93
N GLN A 165 -21.99 -1.42 23.56
CA GLN A 165 -20.85 -1.40 24.48
C GLN A 165 -20.58 -0.01 25.09
N GLN A 166 -21.44 0.98 24.83
CA GLN A 166 -21.25 2.38 25.23
C GLN A 166 -19.99 3.00 24.59
N GLN A 167 -19.67 2.58 23.37
CA GLN A 167 -18.54 3.08 22.58
C GLN A 167 -19.03 3.79 21.32
N GLU A 168 -18.27 4.80 20.91
CA GLU A 168 -18.45 5.51 19.64
C GLU A 168 -17.59 4.86 18.55
N LEU A 169 -18.19 4.66 17.37
CA LEU A 169 -17.47 4.16 16.20
C LEU A 169 -17.10 5.33 15.29
N ASN A 170 -15.80 5.57 15.15
CA ASN A 170 -15.24 6.38 14.07
C ASN A 170 -14.84 5.45 12.92
N PHE A 171 -15.65 5.44 11.86
CA PHE A 171 -15.45 4.53 10.73
C PHE A 171 -14.86 5.28 9.55
N MET A 172 -13.70 4.83 9.10
CA MET A 172 -12.97 5.38 7.97
C MET A 172 -12.82 4.34 6.86
N THR A 173 -12.78 4.79 5.62
CA THR A 173 -12.49 3.92 4.48
C THR A 173 -11.48 4.54 3.53
N LYS A 174 -10.64 3.70 2.92
CA LYS A 174 -9.82 4.08 1.77
C LYS A 174 -9.96 3.05 0.66
N PHE A 175 -10.52 3.50 -0.45
CA PHE A 175 -10.63 2.70 -1.67
C PHE A 175 -9.52 3.07 -2.66
N HIS A 176 -9.33 2.22 -3.67
CA HIS A 176 -8.46 2.54 -4.80
C HIS A 176 -8.91 3.82 -5.51
N PRO A 177 -8.00 4.64 -6.08
CA PRO A 177 -8.34 5.93 -6.72
C PRO A 177 -9.48 5.87 -7.76
N ASN A 178 -9.57 4.77 -8.50
CA ASN A 178 -10.66 4.54 -9.48
C ASN A 178 -12.06 4.45 -8.85
N VAL A 179 -12.15 4.02 -7.60
CA VAL A 179 -13.39 3.93 -6.81
C VAL A 179 -13.56 5.19 -5.97
N HIS A 180 -12.48 5.64 -5.30
CA HIS A 180 -12.48 6.87 -4.49
C HIS A 180 -12.96 8.09 -5.28
N SER A 181 -12.47 8.31 -6.51
CA SER A 181 -12.90 9.44 -7.35
C SER A 181 -14.40 9.45 -7.64
N LYS A 182 -15.01 8.27 -7.84
CA LYS A 182 -16.46 8.13 -8.01
C LYS A 182 -17.20 8.41 -6.70
N LEU A 183 -16.77 7.80 -5.59
CA LEU A 183 -17.37 8.01 -4.28
C LEU A 183 -17.34 9.47 -3.85
N ALA A 184 -16.25 10.18 -4.15
CA ALA A 184 -16.03 11.57 -3.76
C ALA A 184 -16.81 12.59 -4.63
N THR A 185 -17.35 12.18 -5.77
CA THR A 185 -18.04 13.08 -6.72
C THR A 185 -19.50 12.73 -6.99
N ASP A 186 -19.89 11.47 -6.81
CA ASP A 186 -21.27 11.02 -6.98
C ASP A 186 -22.14 11.42 -5.78
N SER A 187 -23.18 12.23 -6.02
CA SER A 187 -24.05 12.76 -4.97
C SER A 187 -24.71 11.68 -4.11
N LYS A 188 -25.08 10.53 -4.71
CA LYS A 188 -25.70 9.42 -3.97
C LYS A 188 -24.72 8.76 -3.03
N SER A 189 -23.49 8.54 -3.50
CA SER A 189 -22.39 8.00 -2.68
C SER A 189 -22.05 8.93 -1.52
N ILE A 190 -21.99 10.24 -1.77
CA ILE A 190 -21.76 11.25 -0.72
C ILE A 190 -22.89 11.24 0.31
N GLU A 191 -24.15 11.20 -0.14
CA GLU A 191 -25.31 11.14 0.75
C GLU A 191 -25.30 9.85 1.59
N TYR A 192 -24.99 8.71 0.98
CA TYR A 192 -24.81 7.43 1.67
C TYR A 192 -23.74 7.55 2.78
N MET A 193 -22.54 8.01 2.43
CA MET A 193 -21.44 8.14 3.41
C MET A 193 -21.82 9.08 4.56
N LYS A 194 -22.49 10.20 4.27
CA LYS A 194 -22.97 11.14 5.29
C LYS A 194 -24.02 10.50 6.20
N LYS A 195 -24.99 9.80 5.63
CA LYS A 195 -26.06 9.10 6.38
C LYS A 195 -25.47 8.05 7.33
N HIS A 196 -24.48 7.30 6.88
CA HIS A 196 -23.85 6.21 7.63
C HIS A 196 -22.63 6.66 8.47
N GLN A 197 -22.32 7.97 8.47
CA GLN A 197 -21.20 8.58 9.20
C GLN A 197 -19.86 7.91 8.87
N ILE A 198 -19.57 7.80 7.57
CA ILE A 198 -18.37 7.18 7.01
C ILE A 198 -17.42 8.28 6.54
N THR A 199 -16.18 8.26 7.04
CA THR A 199 -15.13 9.18 6.59
C THR A 199 -14.34 8.53 5.46
N LEU A 200 -14.41 9.13 4.26
CA LEU A 200 -13.56 8.74 3.13
C LEU A 200 -12.18 9.40 3.27
N ILE A 201 -11.13 8.58 3.42
CA ILE A 201 -9.75 9.06 3.51
C ILE A 201 -9.30 9.53 2.14
N ASN A 202 -8.73 10.74 2.10
CA ASN A 202 -8.18 11.32 0.89
C ASN A 202 -7.07 10.44 0.28
N ASP A 203 -7.12 10.23 -1.04
CA ASP A 203 -6.10 9.49 -1.79
C ASP A 203 -4.67 9.98 -1.53
N GLY A 204 -4.49 11.29 -1.31
CA GLY A 204 -3.18 11.92 -1.06
C GLY A 204 -2.55 11.63 0.30
N ILE A 205 -3.25 10.96 1.22
CA ILE A 205 -2.73 10.60 2.55
C ILE A 205 -2.24 9.14 2.54
N PRO A 206 -0.94 8.87 2.73
CA PRO A 206 -0.42 7.51 2.95
C PRO A 206 -1.08 6.89 4.18
N LEU A 207 -1.54 5.63 4.08
CA LEU A 207 -2.29 4.99 5.16
C LEU A 207 -1.41 4.69 6.38
N GLU A 208 -0.13 4.46 6.16
CA GLU A 208 0.87 4.16 7.19
C GLU A 208 0.94 5.29 8.23
N MET A 209 0.73 6.54 7.81
CA MET A 209 0.67 7.71 8.69
C MET A 209 -0.54 7.71 9.63
N LEU A 210 -1.55 6.87 9.37
CA LEU A 210 -2.78 6.82 10.16
C LEU A 210 -2.83 5.61 11.09
N PHE A 211 -1.99 4.58 10.89
CA PHE A 211 -2.11 3.30 11.60
C PHE A 211 -1.96 3.40 13.11
N GLU A 212 -1.23 4.39 13.62
CA GLU A 212 -1.14 4.62 15.06
C GLU A 212 -2.48 5.04 15.67
N GLU A 213 -3.33 5.71 14.91
CA GLU A 213 -4.66 6.15 15.35
C GLU A 213 -5.74 5.10 15.10
N ILE A 214 -5.55 4.22 14.12
CA ILE A 214 -6.48 3.14 13.80
C ILE A 214 -6.42 2.05 14.87
N ASP A 215 -7.55 1.68 15.44
CA ASP A 215 -7.65 0.61 16.44
C ASP A 215 -7.88 -0.77 15.81
N VAL A 216 -8.59 -0.83 14.68
CA VAL A 216 -8.87 -2.07 13.94
C VAL A 216 -8.76 -1.83 12.45
N LEU A 217 -7.99 -2.68 11.76
CA LEU A 217 -7.96 -2.72 10.30
C LEU A 217 -8.91 -3.82 9.80
N ILE A 218 -9.82 -3.46 8.90
CA ILE A 218 -10.62 -4.39 8.10
C ILE A 218 -10.09 -4.31 6.66
N THR A 219 -9.61 -5.42 6.12
CA THR A 219 -9.08 -5.49 4.75
C THR A 219 -9.35 -6.87 4.16
N ASP A 220 -8.80 -7.17 2.99
CA ASP A 220 -8.93 -8.45 2.29
C ASP A 220 -7.54 -8.93 1.84
N TYR A 221 -7.34 -9.26 0.56
CA TYR A 221 -6.07 -9.67 -0.03
C TYR A 221 -5.10 -8.51 -0.28
N SER A 222 -4.97 -7.60 0.69
CA SER A 222 -4.07 -6.44 0.62
C SER A 222 -2.73 -6.72 1.30
N SER A 223 -1.62 -6.22 0.76
CA SER A 223 -0.34 -6.25 1.48
C SER A 223 -0.31 -5.32 2.69
N ILE A 224 -1.28 -4.41 2.83
CA ILE A 224 -1.30 -3.40 3.89
C ILE A 224 -1.38 -3.99 5.28
N PHE A 225 -1.98 -5.18 5.44
CA PHE A 225 -2.04 -5.81 6.75
C PHE A 225 -0.67 -6.23 7.27
N PHE A 226 0.33 -6.46 6.40
CA PHE A 226 1.70 -6.73 6.85
C PHE A 226 2.34 -5.52 7.51
N ASP A 227 2.06 -4.32 6.99
CA ASP A 227 2.55 -3.07 7.57
C ASP A 227 1.77 -2.75 8.86
N PHE A 228 0.43 -2.88 8.83
CA PHE A 228 -0.40 -2.67 10.01
C PHE A 228 -0.11 -3.66 11.14
N ALA A 229 0.33 -4.89 10.84
CA ALA A 229 0.69 -5.87 11.85
C ALA A 229 1.82 -5.40 12.80
N LEU A 230 2.64 -4.42 12.38
CA LEU A 230 3.65 -3.80 13.23
C LEU A 230 3.01 -3.08 14.44
N THR A 231 1.78 -2.60 14.32
CA THR A 231 1.04 -1.98 15.42
C THR A 231 0.59 -2.97 16.49
N LYS A 232 0.57 -4.27 16.17
CA LYS A 232 0.03 -5.37 17.00
C LYS A 232 -1.46 -5.24 17.34
N LYS A 233 -2.19 -4.44 16.57
CA LYS A 233 -3.64 -4.26 16.70
C LYS A 233 -4.44 -5.27 15.88
N PRO A 234 -5.73 -5.47 16.17
CA PRO A 234 -6.57 -6.41 15.44
C PRO A 234 -6.67 -6.13 13.94
N ILE A 235 -6.56 -7.20 13.15
CA ILE A 235 -6.81 -7.22 11.71
C ILE A 235 -7.96 -8.19 11.44
N ILE A 236 -8.96 -7.74 10.68
CA ILE A 236 -10.07 -8.54 10.20
C ILE A 236 -9.94 -8.68 8.69
N LEU A 237 -9.91 -9.92 8.20
CA LEU A 237 -9.91 -10.23 6.77
C LEU A 237 -11.35 -10.46 6.32
N PHE A 238 -11.94 -9.47 5.65
CA PHE A 238 -13.29 -9.50 5.10
C PHE A 238 -13.26 -9.95 3.63
N ASN A 239 -13.03 -11.25 3.45
CA ASN A 239 -12.89 -11.89 2.15
C ASN A 239 -14.26 -12.30 1.58
N TYR A 240 -15.11 -11.31 1.29
CA TYR A 240 -16.49 -11.56 0.82
C TYR A 240 -16.59 -12.37 -0.48
N ASP A 241 -15.53 -12.37 -1.29
CA ASP A 241 -15.44 -13.03 -2.59
C ASP A 241 -14.44 -14.21 -2.60
N GLU A 242 -14.15 -14.83 -1.45
CA GLU A 242 -13.18 -15.94 -1.33
C GLU A 242 -13.43 -17.10 -2.30
N LYS A 243 -14.70 -17.43 -2.57
CA LYS A 243 -15.04 -18.53 -3.49
C LYS A 243 -14.70 -18.22 -4.95
N GLU A 244 -14.57 -16.96 -5.31
CA GLU A 244 -14.32 -16.50 -6.68
C GLU A 244 -12.84 -16.21 -6.95
N TYR A 245 -12.03 -16.09 -5.90
CA TYR A 245 -10.64 -15.62 -5.94
C TYR A 245 -9.61 -16.68 -6.37
#